data_AF-A0A371DBL0-F1
#
_entry.id   AF-A0A371DBL0-F1
#
_cell.length_a   1.000
_cell.length_b   1.000
_cell.length_c   1.000
_cell.angle_alpha   90.00
_cell.angle_beta   90.00
_cell.angle_gamma   90.00
#
_symmetry.space_group_name_H-M   'P 1'
#
loop_
_entity.id
_entity.type
_entity.pdbx_description
1 polymer ?
#
loop_
_entity_poly.entity_id
_entity_poly.type
_entity_poly.pdbx_seq_one_letter_code
_entity_poly.pdbx_strand_id
1 'polypeptide(L)'
;MADSSDAHKGHPLFDGRWDPAEAAPWLTALGAITSRSLSQNNRSRGAEDDSEGKEEVVDISSSRVEDIISAAKITRLVMEVAPEVLRSLAEGYTNDPAMVDLCDRFMFMKDNMRSYTMQYPSYHTQLVSDCMFTAVKRIMAKYPERDVTVVPDFDLTEPRGHPVTINPDGSAKVKVRGHVSHVILHHPAEYDLKQRLLYDDEGTGVITALTERRDISCVIIIDAEEIQRTGVGSHRSEVIGAALALIARTSLSEVRTVIANGQHWLFGMLSVRDGHTVYNEFHRVYVQSASPDMSQRKRKIAHIELSRVVGLLACWIDGVAPFVGK
;
A
#
# COMPACT_ATOMS: atom_id res chain seq x y z
N MET A 1 33.65 -6.50 56.36
CA MET A 1 34.44 -6.03 55.20
C MET A 1 34.28 -7.10 54.14
N ALA A 2 33.39 -6.84 53.19
CA ALA A 2 33.10 -7.70 52.06
C ALA A 2 33.81 -7.08 50.84
N ASP A 3 34.45 -7.90 50.02
CA ASP A 3 34.69 -7.57 48.62
C ASP A 3 34.73 -8.85 47.80
N SER A 4 33.74 -8.98 46.92
CA SER A 4 33.64 -9.96 45.84
C SER A 4 33.82 -9.20 44.52
N SER A 5 34.83 -9.55 43.73
CA SER A 5 34.99 -9.04 42.37
C SER A 5 35.09 -10.20 41.39
N ASP A 6 33.93 -10.56 40.84
CA ASP A 6 33.81 -11.36 39.62
C ASP A 6 34.11 -10.47 38.40
N ALA A 7 35.07 -10.89 37.59
CA ALA A 7 35.45 -10.23 36.35
C ALA A 7 34.55 -10.67 35.19
N HIS A 8 33.96 -9.67 34.51
CA HIS A 8 33.11 -9.84 33.34
C HIS A 8 33.84 -10.48 32.13
N LYS A 9 33.17 -11.47 31.53
CA LYS A 9 33.46 -12.00 30.20
C LYS A 9 33.01 -10.99 29.13
N GLY A 10 33.92 -10.65 28.22
CA GLY A 10 33.63 -9.82 27.04
C GLY A 10 32.83 -10.57 25.98
N HIS A 11 31.84 -9.90 25.39
CA HIS A 11 31.17 -10.29 24.14
C HIS A 11 31.91 -9.68 22.93
N PRO A 12 31.98 -10.37 21.79
CA PRO A 12 32.63 -9.86 20.58
C PRO A 12 31.76 -8.81 19.89
N LEU A 13 32.40 -7.68 19.54
CA LEU A 13 31.88 -6.65 18.65
C LEU A 13 31.71 -7.22 17.24
N PHE A 14 30.49 -7.17 16.72
CA PHE A 14 30.19 -7.43 15.33
C PHE A 14 30.67 -6.22 14.51
N ASP A 15 31.79 -6.37 13.82
CA ASP A 15 32.39 -5.33 12.97
C ASP A 15 31.63 -5.32 11.62
N GLY A 16 30.44 -4.71 11.63
CA GLY A 16 29.53 -4.64 10.51
C GLY A 16 30.03 -3.71 9.40
N ARG A 17 30.98 -4.17 8.59
CA ARG A 17 31.19 -3.60 7.26
C ARG A 17 30.07 -4.06 6.35
N TRP A 18 29.09 -3.18 6.18
CA TRP A 18 28.06 -3.24 5.15
C TRP A 18 28.71 -3.27 3.76
N ASP A 19 28.38 -4.28 2.95
CA ASP A 19 28.78 -4.37 1.55
C ASP A 19 27.65 -3.81 0.66
N PRO A 20 27.85 -2.66 -0.02
CA PRO A 20 26.86 -2.08 -0.93
C PRO A 20 26.50 -3.01 -2.11
N ALA A 21 27.31 -4.02 -2.42
CA ALA A 21 27.09 -4.93 -3.53
C ALA A 21 25.89 -5.88 -3.32
N GLU A 22 25.52 -6.21 -2.08
CA GLU A 22 24.36 -7.06 -1.79
C GLU A 22 23.01 -6.32 -1.95
N ALA A 23 23.02 -4.99 -2.03
CA ALA A 23 21.84 -4.16 -2.29
C ALA A 23 21.61 -3.84 -3.78
N ALA A 24 22.58 -4.15 -4.65
CA ALA A 24 22.64 -3.65 -6.01
C ALA A 24 21.59 -4.24 -7.00
N PRO A 25 21.15 -5.51 -6.92
CA PRO A 25 20.24 -6.04 -7.94
C PRO A 25 18.82 -5.46 -7.89
N TRP A 26 18.32 -5.05 -6.71
CA TRP A 26 16.93 -4.59 -6.53
C TRP A 26 16.78 -3.06 -6.56
N LEU A 27 17.81 -2.30 -6.14
CA LEU A 27 17.82 -0.84 -6.26
C LEU A 27 17.87 -0.37 -7.73
N THR A 28 18.48 -1.16 -8.62
CA THR A 28 18.55 -0.86 -10.06
C THR A 28 17.19 -1.02 -10.74
N ALA A 29 16.34 -1.94 -10.25
CA ALA A 29 14.97 -2.12 -10.74
C ALA A 29 14.08 -0.92 -10.37
N LEU A 30 14.20 -0.37 -9.16
CA LEU A 30 13.40 0.79 -8.73
C LEU A 30 13.88 2.12 -9.37
N GLY A 31 15.18 2.27 -9.63
CA GLY A 31 15.74 3.47 -10.26
C GLY A 31 15.41 3.61 -11.76
N ALA A 32 15.15 2.51 -12.47
CA ALA A 32 14.81 2.53 -13.89
C ALA A 32 13.33 2.86 -14.17
N ILE A 33 12.42 2.60 -13.22
CA ILE A 33 10.97 2.68 -13.41
C ILE A 33 10.46 4.13 -13.45
N THR A 34 11.08 5.06 -12.71
CA THR A 34 10.69 6.48 -12.69
C THR A 34 10.93 7.22 -14.02
N SER A 35 11.72 6.65 -14.93
CA SER A 35 12.05 7.27 -16.22
C SER A 35 11.06 6.97 -17.36
N ARG A 36 10.21 5.94 -17.25
CA ARG A 36 9.26 5.55 -18.31
C ARG A 36 7.92 6.30 -18.27
N SER A 37 7.59 6.96 -17.16
CA SER A 37 6.30 7.65 -16.96
C SER A 37 6.09 8.94 -17.79
N LEU A 38 7.07 9.39 -18.59
CA LEU A 38 7.02 10.70 -19.28
C LEU A 38 6.73 10.63 -20.79
N SER A 39 6.37 9.48 -21.34
CA SER A 39 6.06 9.39 -22.77
C SER A 39 4.93 8.42 -23.06
N GLN A 40 3.69 8.94 -23.07
CA GLN A 40 2.69 8.63 -24.08
C GLN A 40 1.42 9.45 -23.82
N ASN A 41 1.34 10.60 -24.49
CA ASN A 41 0.10 11.32 -24.69
C ASN A 41 -0.03 11.52 -26.20
N ASN A 42 -0.90 10.76 -26.86
CA ASN A 42 -1.44 11.21 -28.14
C ASN A 42 -2.82 10.61 -28.47
N ARG A 43 -3.64 11.53 -28.99
CA ARG A 43 -5.04 11.47 -29.39
C ARG A 43 -5.41 10.35 -30.34
N SER A 44 -6.64 9.86 -30.20
CA SER A 44 -7.55 9.68 -31.33
C SER A 44 -9.02 9.75 -30.89
N ARG A 45 -9.76 10.65 -31.53
CA ARG A 45 -11.22 10.72 -31.54
C ARG A 45 -11.70 9.80 -32.66
N GLY A 46 -12.56 8.85 -32.34
CA GLY A 46 -13.37 8.10 -33.30
C GLY A 46 -14.76 7.96 -32.72
N ALA A 47 -15.75 8.54 -33.37
CA ALA A 47 -17.15 8.37 -33.04
C ALA A 47 -17.67 7.18 -33.84
N GLU A 48 -18.18 6.17 -33.16
CA GLU A 48 -19.11 5.20 -33.76
C GLU A 48 -20.31 5.06 -32.83
N ASP A 49 -21.45 5.27 -33.48
CA ASP A 49 -22.81 5.27 -32.98
C ASP A 49 -23.37 3.89 -33.31
N ASP A 50 -23.82 3.14 -32.31
CA ASP A 50 -24.73 2.02 -32.54
C ASP A 50 -25.63 1.83 -31.33
N SER A 51 -26.91 1.70 -31.65
CA SER A 51 -28.05 1.84 -30.75
C SER A 51 -28.67 0.48 -30.48
N GLU A 52 -28.44 -0.07 -29.29
CA GLU A 52 -29.24 -1.16 -28.72
C GLU A 52 -29.51 -0.88 -27.24
N GLY A 53 -30.63 -1.41 -26.73
CA GLY A 53 -31.36 -0.99 -25.53
C GLY A 53 -30.50 -0.46 -24.38
N LYS A 54 -30.82 0.76 -23.92
CA LYS A 54 -30.09 1.51 -22.87
C LYS A 54 -30.11 0.77 -21.53
N GLU A 55 -29.26 -0.23 -21.37
CA GLU A 55 -28.67 -0.54 -20.07
C GLU A 55 -27.81 0.66 -19.67
N GLU A 56 -28.10 1.23 -18.50
CA GLU A 56 -27.36 2.37 -17.98
C GLU A 56 -25.96 1.91 -17.56
N VAL A 57 -24.98 2.09 -18.46
CA VAL A 57 -23.57 1.86 -18.18
C VAL A 57 -22.97 3.15 -17.63
N VAL A 58 -22.59 3.16 -16.35
CA VAL A 58 -21.96 4.31 -15.73
C VAL A 58 -20.45 4.22 -15.94
N ASP A 59 -19.87 5.16 -16.67
CA ASP A 59 -18.40 5.30 -16.79
C ASP A 59 -17.85 6.11 -15.63
N ILE A 60 -17.05 5.43 -14.82
CA ILE A 60 -16.65 5.95 -13.52
C ILE A 60 -15.18 6.42 -13.51
N SER A 61 -14.51 6.35 -14.66
CA SER A 61 -13.09 6.66 -14.87
C SER A 61 -12.68 8.13 -14.61
N SER A 62 -13.63 9.05 -14.43
CA SER A 62 -13.40 10.46 -14.08
C SER A 62 -14.35 10.99 -13.00
N SER A 63 -15.03 10.09 -12.28
CA SER A 63 -16.15 10.45 -11.41
C SER A 63 -15.71 10.82 -9.99
N ARG A 64 -16.64 11.38 -9.21
CA ARG A 64 -16.46 11.55 -7.77
C ARG A 64 -16.66 10.22 -7.06
N VAL A 65 -16.06 10.07 -5.86
CA VAL A 65 -16.19 8.85 -5.04
C VAL A 65 -17.66 8.48 -4.81
N GLU A 66 -18.50 9.49 -4.65
CA GLU A 66 -19.94 9.36 -4.45
C GLU A 66 -20.65 8.69 -5.63
N ASP A 67 -20.15 8.88 -6.86
CA ASP A 67 -20.72 8.28 -8.07
C ASP A 67 -20.43 6.77 -8.10
N ILE A 68 -19.20 6.36 -7.74
CA ILE A 68 -18.86 4.92 -7.56
C ILE A 68 -19.71 4.31 -6.46
N ILE A 69 -19.76 4.97 -5.29
CA ILE A 69 -20.47 4.47 -4.12
C ILE A 69 -21.95 4.28 -4.44
N SER A 70 -22.57 5.25 -5.12
CA SER A 70 -23.98 5.16 -5.50
C SER A 70 -24.23 4.10 -6.56
N ALA A 71 -23.42 4.07 -7.64
CA ALA A 71 -23.63 3.15 -8.75
C ALA A 71 -23.38 1.69 -8.36
N ALA A 72 -22.36 1.43 -7.54
CA ALA A 72 -22.02 0.10 -7.04
C ALA A 72 -22.68 -0.25 -5.69
N LYS A 73 -23.60 0.60 -5.20
CA LYS A 73 -24.31 0.48 -3.91
C LYS A 73 -23.39 0.11 -2.74
N ILE A 74 -22.24 0.77 -2.65
CA ILE A 74 -21.25 0.50 -1.62
C ILE A 74 -21.70 1.15 -0.32
N THR A 75 -21.76 0.38 0.76
CA THR A 75 -21.93 0.96 2.10
C THR A 75 -20.57 1.39 2.63
N ARG A 76 -20.38 2.67 2.90
CA ARG A 76 -19.14 3.18 3.50
C ARG A 76 -19.27 3.23 5.02
N LEU A 77 -18.34 2.58 5.71
CA LEU A 77 -18.27 2.56 7.18
C LEU A 77 -16.92 3.08 7.65
N VAL A 78 -16.90 3.59 8.88
CA VAL A 78 -15.66 3.98 9.55
C VAL A 78 -15.14 2.76 10.32
N MET A 79 -13.87 2.44 10.11
CA MET A 79 -13.16 1.41 10.84
C MET A 79 -12.53 2.03 12.08
N GLU A 80 -12.85 1.48 13.25
CA GLU A 80 -12.26 1.89 14.53
C GLU A 80 -11.15 0.91 14.95
N VAL A 81 -10.04 1.46 15.45
CA VAL A 81 -9.00 0.68 16.15
C VAL A 81 -8.93 1.15 17.57
N ALA A 82 -8.96 0.21 18.52
CA ALA A 82 -8.73 0.52 19.92
C ALA A 82 -7.38 1.25 20.07
N PRO A 83 -7.31 2.41 20.73
CA PRO A 83 -6.07 3.17 20.90
C PRO A 83 -4.92 2.35 21.49
N GLU A 84 -5.22 1.36 22.32
CA GLU A 84 -4.28 0.42 22.93
C GLU A 84 -3.57 -0.45 21.88
N VAL A 85 -4.28 -0.84 20.82
CA VAL A 85 -3.70 -1.61 19.73
C VAL A 85 -2.75 -0.74 18.90
N LEU A 86 -3.14 0.50 18.59
CA LEU A 86 -2.24 1.46 17.92
C LEU A 86 -1.01 1.78 18.78
N ARG A 87 -1.17 1.82 20.10
CA ARG A 87 -0.07 2.03 21.04
C ARG A 87 0.87 0.82 21.07
N SER A 88 0.31 -0.39 21.17
CA SER A 88 1.05 -1.65 21.15
C SER A 88 1.86 -1.82 19.85
N LEU A 89 1.25 -1.49 18.70
CA LEU A 89 1.97 -1.44 17.42
C LEU A 89 3.18 -0.51 17.52
N ALA A 90 3.01 0.72 18.01
CA ALA A 90 4.12 1.66 18.12
C ALA A 90 5.24 1.19 19.08
N GLU A 91 4.85 0.64 20.23
CA GLU A 91 5.77 0.20 21.28
C GLU A 91 6.58 -1.03 20.86
N GLY A 92 5.93 -1.97 20.15
CA GLY A 92 6.55 -3.19 19.64
C GLY A 92 7.73 -2.94 18.68
N TYR A 93 7.88 -1.72 18.19
CA TYR A 93 8.95 -1.35 17.25
C TYR A 93 10.01 -0.42 17.82
N THR A 94 9.92 -0.06 19.10
CA THR A 94 10.82 0.92 19.74
C THR A 94 12.30 0.54 19.63
N ASN A 95 12.61 -0.76 19.67
CA ASN A 95 13.99 -1.28 19.65
C ASN A 95 14.31 -2.05 18.36
N ASP A 96 13.46 -1.94 17.33
CA ASP A 96 13.68 -2.63 16.06
C ASP A 96 14.74 -1.88 15.22
N PRO A 97 15.89 -2.51 14.88
CA PRO A 97 16.94 -1.87 14.09
C PRO A 97 16.44 -1.34 12.74
N ALA A 98 15.48 -2.01 12.11
CA ALA A 98 14.90 -1.55 10.85
C ALA A 98 14.05 -0.28 11.02
N MET A 99 13.40 -0.08 12.18
CA MET A 99 12.75 1.21 12.46
C MET A 99 13.76 2.32 12.71
N VAL A 100 14.84 2.02 13.42
CA VAL A 100 15.88 3.02 13.71
C VAL A 100 16.45 3.55 12.40
N ASP A 101 16.82 2.64 11.49
CA ASP A 101 17.33 2.95 10.16
C ASP A 101 16.29 3.69 9.29
N LEU A 102 15.03 3.25 9.27
CA LEU A 102 13.93 3.97 8.60
C LEU A 102 13.77 5.40 9.14
N CYS A 103 13.78 5.55 10.46
CA CYS A 103 13.66 6.85 11.11
C CYS A 103 14.87 7.74 10.77
N ASP A 104 16.09 7.19 10.77
CA ASP A 104 17.29 7.94 10.43
C ASP A 104 17.27 8.40 8.96
N ARG A 105 16.87 7.55 8.02
CA ARG A 105 16.66 7.95 6.61
C ARG A 105 15.59 9.03 6.47
N PHE A 106 14.44 8.87 7.12
CA PHE A 106 13.39 9.89 7.12
C PHE A 106 13.91 11.25 7.62
N MET A 107 14.65 11.23 8.73
CA MET A 107 15.23 12.45 9.32
C MET A 107 16.29 13.06 8.40
N PHE A 108 17.16 12.24 7.81
CA PHE A 108 18.17 12.67 6.84
C PHE A 108 17.53 13.33 5.61
N MET A 109 16.51 12.70 5.02
CA MET A 109 15.78 13.25 3.88
C MET A 109 15.16 14.61 4.21
N LYS A 110 14.54 14.72 5.40
CA LYS A 110 13.95 15.97 5.87
C LYS A 110 14.98 17.09 6.06
N ASP A 111 16.18 16.76 6.55
CA ASP A 111 17.23 17.75 6.76
C ASP A 111 17.91 18.19 5.46
N ASN A 112 18.01 17.32 4.47
CA ASN A 112 18.82 17.55 3.27
C ASN A 112 18.01 17.87 2.00
N MET A 113 16.73 17.49 1.92
CA MET A 113 15.87 17.76 0.74
C MET A 113 15.03 19.04 0.86
N ARG A 114 15.37 19.92 1.81
CA ARG A 114 14.61 21.17 2.12
C ARG A 114 14.27 22.01 0.88
N SER A 115 15.19 22.08 -0.08
CA SER A 115 15.02 22.85 -1.33
C SER A 115 14.00 22.24 -2.30
N TYR A 116 13.86 20.91 -2.33
CA TYR A 116 12.90 20.19 -3.17
C TYR A 116 11.53 20.12 -2.49
N THR A 117 11.51 19.90 -1.18
CA THR A 117 10.29 19.86 -0.36
C THR A 117 9.62 21.22 -0.20
N MET A 118 10.29 22.35 -0.50
CA MET A 118 9.62 23.65 -0.49
C MET A 118 8.58 23.80 -1.61
N GLN A 119 8.73 23.07 -2.72
CA GLN A 119 7.76 23.06 -3.81
C GLN A 119 6.65 22.01 -3.56
N TYR A 120 6.96 20.93 -2.84
CA TYR A 120 6.10 19.77 -2.60
C TYR A 120 6.36 19.19 -1.19
N PRO A 121 5.84 19.82 -0.13
CA PRO A 121 6.23 19.51 1.25
C PRO A 121 5.64 18.22 1.81
N SER A 122 4.68 17.60 1.10
CA SER A 122 3.96 16.43 1.60
C SER A 122 4.16 15.15 0.79
N TYR A 123 4.81 15.23 -0.38
CA TYR A 123 5.08 14.10 -1.25
C TYR A 123 6.45 13.44 -0.99
N HIS A 124 6.41 12.22 -0.48
CA HIS A 124 7.59 11.40 -0.21
C HIS A 124 7.34 9.95 -0.62
N THR A 125 7.31 9.66 -1.92
CA THR A 125 7.15 8.27 -2.42
C THR A 125 8.21 7.32 -1.89
N GLN A 126 9.46 7.79 -1.76
CA GLN A 126 10.51 6.97 -1.18
C GLN A 126 10.20 6.54 0.26
N LEU A 127 9.50 7.38 1.04
CA LEU A 127 9.05 7.00 2.37
C LEU A 127 7.94 5.95 2.33
N VAL A 128 7.10 5.94 1.29
CA VAL A 128 6.09 4.89 1.11
C VAL A 128 6.77 3.54 0.91
N SER A 129 7.70 3.46 -0.05
CA SER A 129 8.48 2.25 -0.33
C SER A 129 9.30 1.78 0.87
N ASP A 130 9.93 2.71 1.60
CA ASP A 130 10.71 2.39 2.80
C ASP A 130 9.84 1.82 3.94
N CYS A 131 8.64 2.38 4.14
CA CYS A 131 7.67 1.85 5.10
C CYS A 131 7.16 0.46 4.68
N MET A 132 6.86 0.27 3.39
CA MET A 132 6.45 -1.02 2.83
C MET A 132 7.53 -2.08 3.04
N PHE A 133 8.78 -1.79 2.67
CA PHE A 133 9.90 -2.72 2.82
C PHE A 133 10.13 -3.11 4.27
N THR A 134 10.02 -2.16 5.19
CA THR A 134 10.14 -2.42 6.63
C THR A 134 9.00 -3.33 7.12
N ALA A 135 7.78 -3.11 6.64
CA ALA A 135 6.62 -3.97 6.96
C ALA A 135 6.80 -5.39 6.40
N VAL A 136 7.23 -5.51 5.15
CA VAL A 136 7.48 -6.80 4.48
C VAL A 136 8.53 -7.61 5.23
N LYS A 137 9.68 -7.01 5.56
CA LYS A 137 10.73 -7.66 6.35
C LYS A 137 10.20 -8.27 7.64
N ARG A 138 9.28 -7.58 8.31
CA ARG A 138 8.67 -8.09 9.55
C ARG A 138 7.73 -9.25 9.31
N ILE A 139 6.90 -9.16 8.27
CA ILE A 139 6.00 -10.26 7.91
C ILE A 139 6.79 -11.51 7.56
N MET A 140 7.85 -11.39 6.77
CA MET A 140 8.74 -12.51 6.44
C MET A 140 9.46 -13.07 7.67
N ALA A 141 9.87 -12.22 8.62
CA ALA A 141 10.47 -12.67 9.88
C ALA A 141 9.45 -13.38 10.80
N LYS A 142 8.18 -12.96 10.78
CA LYS A 142 7.09 -13.54 11.57
C LYS A 142 6.60 -14.87 11.02
N TYR A 143 6.60 -15.03 9.68
CA TYR A 143 6.09 -16.21 8.97
C TYR A 143 7.14 -16.76 8.00
N PRO A 144 8.15 -17.52 8.49
CA PRO A 144 9.24 -18.03 7.67
C PRO A 144 8.79 -19.02 6.59
N GLU A 145 7.60 -19.61 6.71
CA GLU A 145 6.97 -20.51 5.74
C GLU A 145 6.20 -19.78 4.64
N ARG A 146 6.15 -18.45 4.69
CA ARG A 146 5.44 -17.59 3.75
C ARG A 146 6.41 -16.63 3.09
N ASP A 147 6.01 -16.11 1.94
CA ASP A 147 6.75 -15.12 1.18
C ASP A 147 5.85 -13.93 0.85
N VAL A 148 6.47 -12.82 0.48
CA VAL A 148 5.79 -11.61 0.07
C VAL A 148 6.27 -11.19 -1.31
N THR A 149 5.33 -11.10 -2.25
CA THR A 149 5.58 -10.57 -3.59
C THR A 149 5.00 -9.16 -3.69
N VAL A 150 5.82 -8.21 -4.17
CA VAL A 150 5.40 -6.84 -4.47
C VAL A 150 5.41 -6.68 -5.99
N VAL A 151 4.23 -6.44 -6.56
CA VAL A 151 4.04 -6.20 -8.00
C VAL A 151 3.83 -4.70 -8.18
N PRO A 152 4.81 -3.96 -8.73
CA PRO A 152 4.68 -2.53 -8.99
C PRO A 152 3.83 -2.30 -10.25
N ASP A 153 3.27 -1.09 -10.38
CA ASP A 153 2.67 -0.57 -11.61
C ASP A 153 1.62 -1.52 -12.21
N PHE A 154 0.69 -1.98 -11.36
CA PHE A 154 -0.26 -3.02 -11.74
C PHE A 154 -1.53 -2.41 -12.33
N ASP A 155 -1.80 -2.74 -13.58
CA ASP A 155 -2.98 -2.28 -14.30
C ASP A 155 -4.10 -3.32 -14.22
N LEU A 156 -5.21 -2.94 -13.59
CA LEU A 156 -6.42 -3.77 -13.49
C LEU A 156 -7.35 -3.60 -14.68
N THR A 157 -7.00 -2.78 -15.68
CA THR A 157 -7.80 -2.63 -16.89
C THR A 157 -7.84 -3.90 -17.74
N GLU A 158 -8.80 -3.95 -18.67
CA GLU A 158 -8.84 -4.97 -19.71
C GLU A 158 -7.66 -4.79 -20.68
N PRO A 159 -7.25 -5.86 -21.41
CA PRO A 159 -6.24 -5.74 -22.45
C PRO A 159 -6.53 -4.55 -23.37
N ARG A 160 -5.52 -3.74 -23.65
CA ARG A 160 -5.59 -2.45 -24.39
C ARG A 160 -6.06 -1.23 -23.58
N GLY A 161 -6.11 -1.31 -22.25
CA GLY A 161 -6.38 -0.17 -21.37
C GLY A 161 -7.87 0.19 -21.23
N HIS A 162 -8.76 -0.74 -21.58
CA HIS A 162 -10.20 -0.52 -21.48
C HIS A 162 -10.68 -0.68 -20.02
N PRO A 163 -11.60 0.18 -19.53
CA PRO A 163 -12.18 0.00 -18.21
C PRO A 163 -12.82 -1.39 -18.05
N VAL A 164 -12.65 -2.01 -16.89
CA VAL A 164 -13.34 -3.26 -16.55
C VAL A 164 -14.80 -2.95 -16.30
N THR A 165 -15.67 -3.67 -17.00
CA THR A 165 -17.12 -3.59 -16.73
C THR A 165 -17.47 -4.59 -15.64
N ILE A 166 -17.85 -4.08 -14.47
CA ILE A 166 -18.29 -4.88 -13.31
C ILE A 166 -19.80 -4.76 -13.12
N ASN A 167 -20.41 -5.80 -12.56
CA ASN A 167 -21.80 -5.76 -12.10
C ASN A 167 -21.82 -6.17 -10.62
N PRO A 168 -21.54 -5.24 -9.68
CA PRO A 168 -21.20 -5.57 -8.30
C PRO A 168 -22.35 -6.21 -7.50
N ASP A 169 -23.60 -6.07 -7.96
CA ASP A 169 -24.79 -6.58 -7.25
C ASP A 169 -25.91 -7.05 -8.21
N GLY A 170 -25.61 -7.26 -9.49
CA GLY A 170 -26.60 -7.62 -10.50
C GLY A 170 -27.46 -6.45 -11.02
N SER A 171 -27.21 -5.22 -10.56
CA SER A 171 -27.94 -4.03 -11.03
C SER A 171 -27.25 -3.33 -12.22
N ALA A 172 -26.49 -2.27 -11.98
CA ALA A 172 -25.87 -1.47 -13.03
C ALA A 172 -24.48 -2.01 -13.43
N LYS A 173 -24.22 -2.00 -14.73
CA LYS A 173 -22.86 -2.20 -15.25
C LYS A 173 -22.05 -0.95 -14.99
N VAL A 174 -21.00 -1.11 -14.20
CA VAL A 174 -20.10 -0.06 -13.76
C VAL A 174 -18.76 -0.25 -14.46
N LYS A 175 -18.27 0.78 -15.15
CA LYS A 175 -16.93 0.75 -15.76
C LYS A 175 -15.92 1.36 -14.80
N VAL A 176 -15.00 0.54 -14.33
CA VAL A 176 -13.91 0.94 -13.42
C VAL A 176 -12.57 0.85 -14.13
N ARG A 177 -11.74 1.87 -13.93
CA ARG A 177 -10.30 1.78 -14.17
C ARG A 177 -9.61 1.67 -12.83
N GLY A 178 -8.52 0.91 -12.79
CA GLY A 178 -7.74 0.74 -11.58
C GLY A 178 -6.28 0.60 -11.95
N HIS A 179 -5.57 1.72 -11.95
CA HIS A 179 -4.12 1.66 -11.87
C HIS A 179 -3.76 1.65 -10.39
N VAL A 180 -2.86 0.76 -9.99
CA VAL A 180 -2.34 0.75 -8.62
C VAL A 180 -0.83 0.77 -8.64
N SER A 181 -0.24 1.60 -7.78
CA SER A 181 1.21 1.77 -7.69
C SER A 181 1.89 0.48 -7.26
N HIS A 182 1.29 -0.24 -6.30
CA HIS A 182 1.80 -1.52 -5.83
C HIS A 182 0.65 -2.49 -5.47
N VAL A 183 0.82 -3.77 -5.80
CA VAL A 183 0.07 -4.88 -5.21
C VAL A 183 1.03 -5.69 -4.33
N ILE A 184 0.67 -5.87 -3.07
CA ILE A 184 1.41 -6.71 -2.14
C ILE A 184 0.62 -7.98 -1.89
N LEU A 185 1.27 -9.12 -2.17
CA LEU A 185 0.72 -10.45 -2.01
C LEU A 185 1.52 -11.20 -0.95
N HIS A 186 0.88 -11.65 0.12
CA HIS A 186 1.51 -12.50 1.12
C HIS A 186 0.94 -13.92 1.02
N HIS A 187 1.80 -14.86 0.65
CA HIS A 187 1.43 -16.19 0.14
C HIS A 187 2.38 -17.27 0.69
N PRO A 188 2.04 -18.56 0.58
CA PRO A 188 3.00 -19.63 0.94
C PRO A 188 4.29 -19.55 0.14
N ALA A 189 5.41 -19.92 0.75
CA ALA A 189 6.75 -19.86 0.15
C ALA A 189 6.97 -20.96 -0.90
N GLU A 190 6.18 -20.93 -1.98
CA GLU A 190 6.23 -21.85 -3.10
C GLU A 190 6.93 -21.20 -4.30
N TYR A 191 7.99 -21.84 -4.80
CA TYR A 191 8.79 -21.31 -5.90
C TYR A 191 7.97 -21.04 -7.17
N ASP A 192 7.12 -21.99 -7.57
CA ASP A 192 6.31 -21.89 -8.78
C ASP A 192 5.27 -20.76 -8.70
N LEU A 193 4.68 -20.55 -7.51
CA LEU A 193 3.76 -19.44 -7.28
C LEU A 193 4.51 -18.11 -7.43
N LYS A 194 5.66 -17.95 -6.75
CA LYS A 194 6.46 -16.73 -6.82
C LYS A 194 6.87 -16.39 -8.26
N GLN A 195 7.30 -17.39 -9.03
CA GLN A 195 7.65 -17.21 -10.44
C GLN A 195 6.45 -16.72 -11.26
N ARG A 196 5.28 -17.31 -11.06
CA ARG A 196 4.04 -16.90 -11.74
C ARG A 196 3.63 -15.46 -11.41
N LEU A 197 3.86 -15.01 -10.18
CA LEU A 197 3.52 -13.66 -9.74
C LEU A 197 4.48 -12.58 -10.27
N LEU A 198 5.75 -12.93 -10.51
CA LEU A 198 6.80 -11.95 -10.88
C LEU A 198 7.09 -11.86 -12.38
N TYR A 199 6.95 -12.95 -13.12
CA TYR A 199 7.43 -13.05 -14.50
C TYR A 199 6.31 -13.12 -15.55
N ASP A 200 5.09 -12.75 -15.14
CA ASP A 200 4.00 -12.59 -16.09
C ASP A 200 3.85 -11.13 -16.48
N ASP A 201 4.27 -10.81 -17.71
CA ASP A 201 4.33 -9.44 -18.26
C ASP A 201 2.94 -8.78 -18.36
N GLU A 202 1.85 -9.55 -18.32
CA GLU A 202 0.47 -9.07 -18.45
C GLU A 202 -0.28 -9.00 -17.10
N GLY A 203 0.35 -9.36 -15.98
CA GLY A 203 -0.30 -9.37 -14.67
C GLY A 203 -1.40 -10.44 -14.51
N THR A 204 -1.61 -11.29 -15.51
CA THR A 204 -2.52 -12.44 -15.53
C THR A 204 -2.19 -13.45 -14.43
N GLY A 205 -0.92 -13.61 -14.07
CA GLY A 205 -0.42 -14.51 -13.04
C GLY A 205 -0.92 -14.14 -11.65
N VAL A 206 -1.02 -12.83 -11.36
CA VAL A 206 -1.63 -12.30 -10.14
C VAL A 206 -3.12 -12.62 -10.10
N ILE A 207 -3.85 -12.28 -11.17
CA ILE A 207 -5.30 -12.52 -11.25
C ILE A 207 -5.62 -14.01 -11.14
N THR A 208 -4.86 -14.85 -11.85
CA THR A 208 -5.00 -16.32 -11.82
C THR A 208 -4.75 -16.86 -10.42
N ALA A 209 -3.65 -16.45 -9.78
CA ALA A 209 -3.34 -16.90 -8.43
C ALA A 209 -4.43 -16.52 -7.43
N LEU A 210 -4.92 -15.28 -7.48
CA LEU A 210 -6.01 -14.80 -6.60
C LEU A 210 -7.37 -15.43 -6.93
N THR A 211 -7.54 -15.98 -8.12
CA THR A 211 -8.74 -16.75 -8.50
C THR A 211 -8.67 -18.19 -7.97
N GLU A 212 -7.50 -18.82 -8.07
CA GLU A 212 -7.30 -20.23 -7.72
C GLU A 212 -7.08 -20.44 -6.22
N ARG A 213 -6.56 -19.44 -5.51
CA ARG A 213 -6.06 -19.58 -4.14
C ARG A 213 -6.73 -18.63 -3.16
N ARG A 214 -7.11 -19.20 -2.01
CA ARG A 214 -7.72 -18.47 -0.87
C ARG A 214 -6.75 -18.20 0.27
N ASP A 215 -5.56 -18.78 0.20
CA ASP A 215 -4.50 -18.63 1.20
C ASP A 215 -3.51 -17.51 0.84
N ILE A 216 -3.86 -16.63 -0.11
CA ILE A 216 -3.12 -15.43 -0.46
C ILE A 216 -3.83 -14.21 0.13
N SER A 217 -3.11 -13.42 0.93
CA SER A 217 -3.58 -12.11 1.35
C SER A 217 -3.13 -11.05 0.35
N CYS A 218 -4.05 -10.15 -0.03
CA CYS A 218 -3.80 -9.08 -1.00
C CYS A 218 -3.99 -7.70 -0.36
N VAL A 219 -3.06 -6.79 -0.64
CA VAL A 219 -3.17 -5.35 -0.35
C VAL A 219 -2.82 -4.57 -1.60
N ILE A 220 -3.65 -3.60 -1.98
CA ILE A 220 -3.31 -2.65 -3.04
C ILE A 220 -2.93 -1.31 -2.45
N ILE A 221 -1.92 -0.65 -3.03
CA ILE A 221 -1.41 0.65 -2.60
C ILE A 221 -1.43 1.61 -3.78
N ILE A 222 -2.02 2.79 -3.56
CA ILE A 222 -1.93 3.93 -4.47
C ILE A 222 -1.03 4.99 -3.86
N ASP A 223 0.03 5.32 -4.58
CA ASP A 223 0.89 6.47 -4.32
C ASP A 223 0.17 7.72 -4.82
N ALA A 224 -0.38 8.49 -3.88
CA ALA A 224 -1.09 9.72 -4.17
C ALA A 224 -0.09 10.82 -4.54
N GLU A 225 0.09 11.02 -5.85
CA GLU A 225 0.89 12.12 -6.40
C GLU A 225 0.28 13.49 -6.04
N GLU A 226 1.11 14.46 -5.66
CA GLU A 226 0.70 15.76 -5.11
C GLU A 226 0.17 16.76 -6.18
N ILE A 227 -0.30 16.30 -7.35
CA ILE A 227 -0.84 17.23 -8.35
C ILE A 227 -2.20 17.85 -7.93
N GLN A 228 -2.82 17.38 -6.84
CA GLN A 228 -4.11 17.93 -6.41
C GLN A 228 -4.09 18.52 -5.00
N ARG A 229 -4.66 19.73 -4.89
CA ARG A 229 -4.96 20.50 -3.66
C ARG A 229 -5.85 19.76 -2.63
N THR A 230 -6.17 18.49 -2.86
CA THR A 230 -7.20 17.68 -2.22
C THR A 230 -6.62 16.56 -1.32
N GLY A 231 -5.30 16.30 -1.40
CA GLY A 231 -4.57 15.31 -0.57
C GLY A 231 -4.99 13.85 -0.81
N VAL A 232 -4.49 12.88 -0.02
CA VAL A 232 -4.73 11.43 -0.24
C VAL A 232 -6.21 11.01 -0.30
N GLY A 233 -7.15 11.87 0.09
CA GLY A 233 -8.58 11.59 0.04
C GLY A 233 -9.20 11.66 -1.36
N SER A 234 -8.54 12.32 -2.33
CA SER A 234 -9.01 12.40 -3.71
C SER A 234 -8.87 11.10 -4.49
N HIS A 235 -7.94 10.23 -4.09
CA HIS A 235 -7.69 8.94 -4.74
C HIS A 235 -8.60 7.82 -4.22
N ARG A 236 -9.59 8.14 -3.37
CA ARG A 236 -10.54 7.15 -2.85
C ARG A 236 -11.34 6.48 -3.97
N SER A 237 -11.74 7.24 -4.98
CA SER A 237 -12.51 6.69 -6.09
C SER A 237 -11.68 5.66 -6.86
N GLU A 238 -10.43 6.03 -7.14
CA GLU A 238 -9.45 5.18 -7.81
C GLU A 238 -9.20 3.88 -7.03
N VAL A 239 -8.93 3.96 -5.71
CA VAL A 239 -8.63 2.77 -4.90
C VAL A 239 -9.85 1.86 -4.75
N ILE A 240 -11.06 2.42 -4.63
CA ILE A 240 -12.30 1.64 -4.56
C ILE A 240 -12.58 0.99 -5.92
N GLY A 241 -12.39 1.71 -7.02
CA GLY A 241 -12.53 1.18 -8.38
C GLY A 241 -11.56 0.03 -8.64
N ALA A 242 -10.29 0.18 -8.26
CA ALA A 242 -9.29 -0.87 -8.34
C ALA A 242 -9.67 -2.09 -7.47
N ALA A 243 -10.07 -1.88 -6.22
CA ALA A 243 -10.49 -2.97 -5.34
C ALA A 243 -11.71 -3.73 -5.89
N LEU A 244 -12.69 -3.01 -6.44
CA LEU A 244 -13.86 -3.61 -7.10
C LEU A 244 -13.47 -4.43 -8.34
N ALA A 245 -12.60 -3.88 -9.19
CA ALA A 245 -12.10 -4.59 -10.37
C ALA A 245 -11.39 -5.89 -9.98
N LEU A 246 -10.61 -5.85 -8.90
CA LEU A 246 -9.90 -7.03 -8.41
C LEU A 246 -10.87 -8.07 -7.83
N ILE A 247 -11.86 -7.68 -7.02
CA ILE A 247 -12.90 -8.60 -6.51
C ILE A 247 -13.68 -9.23 -7.67
N ALA A 248 -14.05 -8.45 -8.68
CA ALA A 248 -14.82 -8.94 -9.83
C ALA A 248 -14.04 -9.94 -10.70
N ARG A 249 -12.70 -9.88 -10.70
CA ARG A 249 -11.82 -10.73 -11.51
C ARG A 249 -11.20 -11.89 -10.75
N THR A 250 -11.43 -12.00 -9.44
CA THR A 250 -10.77 -12.98 -8.57
C THR A 250 -11.74 -13.67 -7.64
N SER A 251 -11.25 -14.59 -6.81
CA SER A 251 -12.05 -15.25 -5.78
C SER A 251 -12.06 -14.51 -4.43
N LEU A 252 -11.47 -13.31 -4.38
CA LEU A 252 -11.34 -12.53 -3.16
C LEU A 252 -12.69 -12.00 -2.67
N SER A 253 -13.03 -12.32 -1.43
CA SER A 253 -14.15 -11.69 -0.72
C SER A 253 -13.79 -10.35 -0.08
N GLU A 254 -12.49 -10.05 0.02
CA GLU A 254 -11.96 -8.81 0.58
C GLU A 254 -10.71 -8.34 -0.17
N VAL A 255 -10.58 -7.04 -0.34
CA VAL A 255 -9.38 -6.38 -0.83
C VAL A 255 -9.04 -5.25 0.11
N ARG A 256 -7.85 -5.34 0.71
CA ARG A 256 -7.30 -4.32 1.59
C ARG A 256 -6.63 -3.24 0.76
N THR A 257 -6.82 -1.98 1.16
CA THR A 257 -6.39 -0.82 0.40
C THR A 257 -5.54 0.11 1.25
N VAL A 258 -4.57 0.76 0.63
CA VAL A 258 -3.79 1.85 1.22
C VAL A 258 -3.66 2.98 0.20
N ILE A 259 -3.90 4.21 0.62
CA ILE A 259 -3.54 5.40 -0.13
C ILE A 259 -2.50 6.16 0.66
N ALA A 260 -1.35 6.43 0.07
CA ALA A 260 -0.24 7.05 0.77
C ALA A 260 0.46 8.11 -0.09
N ASN A 261 0.96 9.17 0.54
CA ASN A 261 1.91 10.09 -0.09
C ASN A 261 3.20 10.22 0.72
N GLY A 262 3.44 9.29 1.66
CA GLY A 262 4.54 9.29 2.62
C GLY A 262 4.18 10.02 3.91
N GLN A 263 3.55 11.20 3.84
CA GLN A 263 3.16 11.96 5.03
C GLN A 263 1.77 11.55 5.56
N HIS A 264 0.82 11.35 4.66
CA HIS A 264 -0.55 10.97 4.94
C HIS A 264 -0.81 9.56 4.45
N TRP A 265 -1.50 8.78 5.27
CA TRP A 265 -1.82 7.40 4.99
C TRP A 265 -3.30 7.16 5.28
N LEU A 266 -4.00 6.55 4.33
CA LEU A 266 -5.39 6.15 4.47
C LEU A 266 -5.49 4.65 4.24
N PHE A 267 -5.86 3.92 5.28
CA PHE A 267 -6.05 2.47 5.19
C PHE A 267 -7.54 2.18 4.99
N GLY A 268 -7.86 1.19 4.16
CA GLY A 268 -9.22 0.77 3.92
C GLY A 268 -9.32 -0.71 3.61
N MET A 269 -10.55 -1.17 3.47
CA MET A 269 -10.87 -2.53 3.09
C MET A 269 -12.23 -2.55 2.41
N LEU A 270 -12.24 -3.02 1.16
CA LEU A 270 -13.45 -3.39 0.46
C LEU A 270 -13.76 -4.86 0.75
N SER A 271 -14.98 -5.18 1.13
CA SER A 271 -15.41 -6.56 1.34
C SER A 271 -16.80 -6.78 0.79
N VAL A 272 -17.04 -7.98 0.25
CA VAL A 272 -18.37 -8.44 -0.15
C VAL A 272 -18.86 -9.43 0.89
N ARG A 273 -19.98 -9.11 1.54
CA ARG A 273 -20.60 -9.92 2.59
C ARG A 273 -22.10 -10.01 2.32
N ASP A 274 -22.63 -11.22 2.26
CA ASP A 274 -24.07 -11.47 2.04
C ASP A 274 -24.65 -10.75 0.81
N GLY A 275 -23.85 -10.64 -0.26
CA GLY A 275 -24.24 -9.91 -1.49
C GLY A 275 -24.15 -8.39 -1.39
N HIS A 276 -23.70 -7.85 -0.26
CA HIS A 276 -23.49 -6.42 -0.04
C HIS A 276 -22.01 -6.05 -0.09
N THR A 277 -21.70 -4.99 -0.82
CA THR A 277 -20.35 -4.43 -0.88
C THR A 277 -20.19 -3.35 0.18
N VAL A 278 -19.20 -3.52 1.07
CA VAL A 278 -18.91 -2.59 2.16
C VAL A 278 -17.46 -2.10 2.04
N TYR A 279 -17.27 -0.79 2.06
CA TYR A 279 -15.94 -0.18 2.15
C TYR A 279 -15.72 0.41 3.54
N ASN A 280 -14.87 -0.25 4.31
CA ASN A 280 -14.47 0.19 5.64
C ASN A 280 -13.21 1.06 5.52
N GLU A 281 -13.27 2.29 6.00
CA GLU A 281 -12.14 3.22 5.96
C GLU A 281 -11.63 3.52 7.37
N PHE A 282 -10.33 3.33 7.58
CA PHE A 282 -9.66 3.72 8.80
C PHE A 282 -9.34 5.22 8.81
N HIS A 283 -9.29 5.81 10.00
CA HIS A 283 -8.89 7.21 10.14
C HIS A 283 -7.51 7.47 9.54
N ARG A 284 -7.37 8.64 8.90
CA ARG A 284 -6.12 9.07 8.27
C ARG A 284 -5.00 9.07 9.32
N VAL A 285 -3.94 8.31 9.07
CA VAL A 285 -2.72 8.33 9.86
C VAL A 285 -1.79 9.40 9.30
N TYR A 286 -1.17 10.14 10.21
CA TYR A 286 -0.30 11.25 9.89
C TYR A 286 1.08 11.01 10.48
N VAL A 287 2.11 11.16 9.65
CA VAL A 287 3.50 11.26 10.09
C VAL A 287 3.83 12.75 10.12
N GLN A 288 3.93 13.32 11.32
CA GLN A 288 4.01 14.75 11.50
C GLN A 288 5.32 15.33 11.01
N SER A 289 5.22 16.20 10.01
CA SER A 289 6.30 17.11 9.64
C SER A 289 6.28 18.34 10.54
N ALA A 290 6.66 18.21 11.82
CA ALA A 290 6.84 19.39 12.66
C ALA A 290 8.21 20.03 12.41
N SER A 291 8.21 21.31 12.02
CA SER A 291 9.21 22.40 12.09
C SER A 291 10.72 22.07 12.02
N PRO A 292 11.56 22.90 11.35
CA PRO A 292 12.99 22.66 11.11
C PRO A 292 13.89 22.53 12.36
N ASP A 293 13.37 22.71 13.57
CA ASP A 293 14.12 22.54 14.81
C ASP A 293 14.12 21.08 15.32
N MET A 294 15.19 20.34 15.07
CA MET A 294 15.27 18.89 15.23
C MET A 294 15.67 18.44 16.65
N SER A 295 14.82 18.71 17.64
CA SER A 295 15.03 18.21 19.00
C SER A 295 14.88 16.67 19.11
N GLN A 296 15.56 16.05 20.08
CA GLN A 296 15.42 14.62 20.42
C GLN A 296 13.95 14.19 20.62
N ARG A 297 13.12 15.11 21.14
CA ARG A 297 11.68 14.91 21.28
C ARG A 297 10.99 14.68 19.94
N LYS A 298 11.34 15.45 18.89
CA LYS A 298 10.74 15.29 17.55
C LYS A 298 11.15 13.98 16.89
N ARG A 299 12.42 13.56 17.06
CA ARG A 299 12.87 12.23 16.59
C ARG A 299 12.04 11.11 17.21
N LYS A 300 11.78 11.18 18.53
CA LYS A 300 10.94 10.21 19.22
C LYS A 300 9.50 10.20 18.69
N ILE A 301 8.93 11.37 18.39
CA ILE A 301 7.58 11.47 17.80
C ILE A 301 7.56 10.82 16.41
N ALA A 302 8.49 11.19 15.53
CA ALA A 302 8.58 10.62 14.18
C ALA A 302 8.75 9.10 14.22
N HIS A 303 9.60 8.59 15.11
CA HIS A 303 9.77 7.17 15.32
C HIS A 303 8.45 6.47 15.70
N ILE A 304 7.68 7.03 16.65
CA ILE A 304 6.38 6.50 17.07
C ILE A 304 5.38 6.49 15.90
N GLU A 305 5.32 7.56 15.12
CA GLU A 305 4.39 7.69 14.00
C GLU A 305 4.74 6.74 12.84
N LEU A 306 6.02 6.64 12.47
CA LEU A 306 6.49 5.65 11.50
C LEU A 306 6.24 4.23 11.99
N SER A 307 6.48 3.96 13.27
CA SER A 307 6.21 2.65 13.88
C SER A 307 4.73 2.26 13.75
N ARG A 308 3.81 3.22 13.94
CA ARG A 308 2.37 2.99 13.71
C ARG A 308 2.06 2.67 12.25
N VAL A 309 2.60 3.44 11.32
CA VAL A 309 2.38 3.21 9.88
C VAL A 309 2.89 1.83 9.47
N VAL A 310 4.13 1.48 9.83
CA VAL A 310 4.72 0.18 9.49
C VAL A 310 3.97 -0.96 10.17
N GLY A 311 3.51 -0.77 11.42
CA GLY A 311 2.69 -1.75 12.12
C GLY A 311 1.36 -2.01 11.45
N LEU A 312 0.66 -0.95 11.05
CA LEU A 312 -0.59 -1.05 10.31
C LEU A 312 -0.35 -1.71 8.95
N LEU A 313 0.68 -1.31 8.20
CA LEU A 313 1.04 -1.96 6.94
C LEU A 313 1.30 -3.46 7.11
N ALA A 314 2.06 -3.85 8.13
CA ALA A 314 2.33 -5.25 8.42
C ALA A 314 1.01 -6.01 8.69
N CYS A 315 0.15 -5.48 9.56
CA CYS A 315 -1.17 -6.06 9.80
C CYS A 315 -2.03 -6.17 8.53
N TRP A 316 -1.99 -5.16 7.66
CA TRP A 316 -2.70 -5.17 6.38
C TRP A 316 -2.15 -6.26 5.46
N ILE A 317 -0.83 -6.44 5.37
CA ILE A 317 -0.21 -7.47 4.54
C ILE A 317 -0.51 -8.87 5.08
N ASP A 318 -0.40 -9.05 6.40
CA ASP A 318 -0.71 -10.31 7.11
C ASP A 318 -2.17 -10.74 6.89
N GLY A 319 -3.07 -9.77 6.73
CA GLY A 319 -4.51 -10.00 6.71
C GLY A 319 -5.12 -10.25 8.09
N VAL A 320 -4.31 -10.16 9.14
CA VAL A 320 -4.76 -10.09 10.53
C VAL A 320 -5.05 -8.64 10.85
N ALA A 321 -6.19 -8.21 10.34
CA ALA A 321 -6.72 -6.87 10.51
C ALA A 321 -7.02 -6.64 12.01
N PRO A 322 -6.34 -5.74 12.76
CA PRO A 322 -6.48 -5.58 14.22
C PRO A 322 -7.83 -5.02 14.72
N PHE A 323 -8.92 -5.19 13.95
CA PHE A 323 -10.15 -4.43 14.13
C PHE A 323 -11.24 -5.23 14.83
N VAL A 324 -12.00 -4.52 15.65
CA VAL A 324 -13.31 -4.97 16.11
C VAL A 324 -14.32 -4.35 15.15
N GLY A 325 -14.97 -5.16 14.32
CA GLY A 325 -16.16 -4.70 13.61
C GLY A 325 -17.28 -4.49 14.64
N LYS A 326 -17.85 -3.29 14.69
CA LYS A 326 -19.19 -3.08 15.24
C LYS A 326 -20.19 -3.13 14.09
#